data_AF-A0A6P5IR60-F1
#
_entry.id   AF-A0A6P5IR60-F1
#
_cell.length_a   1.000
_cell.length_b   1.000
_cell.length_c   1.000
_cell.angle_alpha   90.00
_cell.angle_beta   90.00
_cell.angle_gamma   90.00
#
_symmetry.space_group_name_H-M   'P 1'
#
loop_
_entity.id
_entity.type
_entity.pdbx_description
1 polymer ?
#
loop_
_entity_poly.entity_id
_entity_poly.type
_entity_poly.pdbx_seq_one_letter_code
_entity_poly.pdbx_strand_id
1 'polypeptide(L)'
;MVKMETSSTSRDLQELQKKLASLINSIQSNSKVIAFMNSPVGQYLDKHPFVALTLLMFIMVSAIPVGFFLLLVVLMSLAACVGVILVEGVVISVGGLTLLCVLCGLGFVSLAMSGTVSVCYVVFSSLINYWFSFGSLKHQQILGNKCPKTVQYPNSTRHD
;
A
#
# COMPACT_ATOMS: atom_id res chain seq x y z
N MET A 1 -31.33 33.70 -35.26
CA MET A 1 -32.10 32.67 -34.53
C MET A 1 -31.65 32.68 -33.06
N VAL A 2 -32.13 33.64 -32.26
CA VAL A 2 -31.77 33.83 -30.84
C VAL A 2 -33.01 34.43 -30.14
N LYS A 3 -34.05 33.62 -29.92
CA LYS A 3 -35.24 34.04 -29.15
C LYS A 3 -35.86 32.92 -28.30
N MET A 4 -35.35 31.69 -28.40
CA MET A 4 -35.89 30.53 -27.68
C MET A 4 -35.25 30.33 -26.29
N GLU A 5 -33.99 30.74 -26.10
CA GLU A 5 -33.22 30.52 -24.85
C GLU A 5 -33.72 31.39 -23.67
N THR A 6 -34.19 32.61 -23.92
CA THR A 6 -34.65 33.52 -22.84
C THR A 6 -36.04 33.15 -22.28
N SER A 7 -36.85 32.44 -23.07
CA SER A 7 -38.18 31.95 -22.67
C SER A 7 -38.10 30.73 -21.74
N SER A 8 -37.09 29.86 -21.91
CA SER A 8 -36.93 28.68 -21.06
C SER A 8 -36.42 29.06 -19.67
N THR A 9 -35.45 29.98 -19.56
CA THR A 9 -34.92 30.43 -18.26
C THR A 9 -35.99 31.14 -17.41
N SER A 10 -36.85 31.94 -18.04
CA SER A 10 -37.97 32.61 -17.35
C SER A 10 -39.01 31.63 -16.82
N ARG A 11 -39.30 30.56 -17.57
CA ARG A 11 -40.21 29.49 -17.14
C ARG A 11 -39.64 28.67 -15.98
N ASP A 12 -38.35 28.34 -16.03
CA ASP A 12 -37.67 27.59 -14.96
C ASP A 12 -37.60 28.39 -13.65
N LEU A 13 -37.30 29.69 -13.72
CA LEU A 13 -37.35 30.58 -12.56
C LEU A 13 -38.77 30.71 -11.98
N GLN A 14 -39.81 30.76 -12.83
CA GLN A 14 -41.20 30.73 -12.36
C GLN A 14 -41.57 29.42 -11.66
N GLU A 15 -41.07 28.29 -12.15
CA GLU A 15 -41.27 26.97 -11.54
C GLU A 15 -40.57 26.90 -10.18
N LEU A 16 -39.34 27.39 -10.09
CA LEU A 16 -38.58 27.50 -8.84
C LEU A 16 -39.26 28.44 -7.85
N GLN A 17 -39.79 29.57 -8.30
CA GLN A 17 -40.58 30.48 -7.48
C GLN A 17 -41.84 29.80 -6.91
N LYS A 18 -42.58 29.04 -7.74
CA LYS A 18 -43.74 28.26 -7.29
C LYS A 18 -43.34 27.16 -6.30
N LYS A 19 -42.23 26.46 -6.54
CA LYS A 19 -41.66 25.44 -5.64
C LYS A 19 -41.23 26.05 -4.31
N LEU A 20 -40.56 27.21 -4.34
CA LEU A 20 -40.13 27.94 -3.16
C LEU A 20 -41.33 28.44 -2.35
N ALA A 21 -42.34 29.03 -3.01
CA ALA A 21 -43.56 29.48 -2.37
C ALA A 21 -44.33 28.32 -1.73
N SER A 22 -44.37 27.15 -2.38
CA SER A 22 -44.92 25.93 -1.83
C SER A 22 -44.14 25.46 -0.59
N LEU A 23 -42.80 25.52 -0.63
CA LEU A 23 -41.95 25.19 0.51
C LEU A 23 -42.18 26.13 1.69
N ILE A 24 -42.27 27.44 1.44
CA ILE A 24 -42.51 28.46 2.47
C ILE A 24 -43.87 28.22 3.15
N ASN A 25 -44.92 27.95 2.37
CA ASN A 25 -46.24 27.60 2.91
C ASN A 25 -46.19 26.30 3.74
N SER A 26 -45.37 25.32 3.33
CA SER A 26 -45.18 24.08 4.08
C SER A 26 -44.40 24.27 5.40
N ILE A 27 -43.47 25.22 5.42
CA ILE A 27 -42.70 25.59 6.61
C ILE A 27 -43.57 26.38 7.59
N GLN A 28 -44.41 27.31 7.12
CA GLN A 28 -45.32 28.08 7.97
C GLN A 28 -46.45 27.25 8.57
N SER A 29 -46.94 26.25 7.84
CA SER A 29 -47.96 25.31 8.34
C SER A 29 -47.39 24.25 9.30
N ASN A 30 -46.07 24.18 9.46
CA ASN A 30 -45.43 23.23 10.37
C ASN A 30 -45.57 23.67 11.82
N SER A 31 -46.17 22.82 12.65
CA SER A 31 -46.40 23.08 14.08
C SER A 31 -45.11 23.40 14.85
N LYS A 32 -43.96 22.84 14.45
CA LYS A 32 -42.65 23.13 15.05
C LYS A 32 -42.20 24.57 14.82
N VAL A 33 -42.45 25.14 13.64
CA VAL A 33 -42.06 26.51 13.30
C VAL A 33 -42.96 27.50 14.02
N ILE A 34 -44.26 27.20 14.08
CA ILE A 34 -45.25 27.97 14.83
C ILE A 34 -44.91 27.96 16.33
N ALA A 35 -44.49 26.83 16.89
CA ALA A 35 -44.03 26.72 18.27
C ALA A 35 -42.75 27.51 18.54
N PHE A 36 -41.84 27.59 17.56
CA PHE A 36 -40.61 28.38 17.67
C PHE A 36 -40.89 29.89 17.63
N MET A 37 -41.81 30.34 16.77
CA MET A 37 -42.27 31.75 16.75
C MET A 37 -43.02 32.14 18.04
N ASN A 38 -43.74 31.21 18.66
CA ASN A 38 -44.40 31.42 19.95
C ASN A 38 -43.49 31.27 21.17
N SER A 39 -42.22 30.88 20.97
CA SER A 39 -41.25 30.81 22.07
C SER A 39 -40.79 32.21 22.51
N PRO A 40 -40.23 32.36 23.72
CA PRO A 40 -39.72 33.65 24.22
C PRO A 40 -38.74 34.35 23.26
N VAL A 41 -37.89 33.57 22.57
CA VAL A 41 -36.96 34.11 21.56
C VAL A 41 -37.70 34.55 20.28
N GLY A 42 -38.73 33.82 19.86
CA GLY A 42 -39.58 34.20 18.72
C GLY A 42 -40.38 35.47 18.98
N GLN A 43 -41.03 35.57 20.15
CA GLN A 43 -41.76 36.78 20.56
C GLN A 43 -40.84 37.99 20.79
N TYR A 44 -39.59 37.77 21.22
CA TYR A 44 -38.62 38.85 21.41
C TYR A 44 -38.13 39.42 20.07
N LEU A 45 -37.92 38.56 19.07
CA LEU A 45 -37.62 38.98 17.70
C LEU A 45 -38.84 39.65 17.04
N ASP A 46 -40.06 39.17 17.29
CA ASP A 46 -41.30 39.73 16.74
C ASP A 46 -41.62 41.13 17.32
N LYS A 47 -41.46 41.31 18.64
CA LYS A 47 -41.65 42.60 19.31
C LYS A 47 -40.62 43.67 18.94
N HIS A 48 -39.41 43.26 18.52
CA HIS A 48 -38.32 44.18 18.22
C HIS A 48 -37.74 43.89 16.82
N PRO A 49 -38.38 44.40 15.74
CA PRO A 49 -37.94 44.17 14.36
C PRO A 49 -36.50 44.64 14.10
N PHE A 50 -36.03 45.65 14.84
CA PHE A 50 -34.65 46.15 14.75
C PHE A 50 -33.61 45.13 15.28
N VAL A 51 -33.96 44.38 16.32
CA VAL A 51 -33.09 43.34 16.90
C VAL A 51 -32.99 42.17 15.92
N ALA A 52 -34.12 41.74 15.34
CA ALA A 52 -34.16 40.72 14.30
C ALA A 52 -33.33 41.12 13.06
N LEU A 53 -33.47 42.36 12.58
CA LEU A 53 -32.68 42.90 11.47
C LEU A 53 -31.17 42.95 11.78
N THR A 54 -30.80 43.33 13.00
CA THR A 54 -29.40 43.39 13.42
C THR A 54 -28.78 42.00 13.50
N LEU A 55 -29.49 41.03 14.06
CA LEU A 55 -29.08 39.61 14.08
C LEU A 55 -28.93 39.05 12.67
N LEU A 56 -29.88 39.36 11.77
CA LEU A 56 -29.81 38.92 10.38
C LEU A 56 -28.58 39.51 9.68
N MET A 57 -28.33 40.81 9.84
CA MET A 57 -27.14 41.45 9.28
C MET A 57 -25.86 40.91 9.90
N PHE A 58 -25.85 40.59 11.20
CA PHE A 58 -24.71 39.95 11.85
C PHE A 58 -24.45 38.56 11.27
N ILE A 59 -25.49 37.75 11.05
CA ILE A 59 -25.35 36.43 10.40
C ILE A 59 -24.85 36.60 8.97
N MET A 60 -25.40 37.53 8.19
CA MET A 60 -24.96 37.76 6.81
C MET A 60 -23.51 38.25 6.72
N VAL A 61 -23.14 39.20 7.59
CA VAL A 61 -21.79 39.79 7.63
C VAL A 61 -20.78 38.82 8.24
N SER A 62 -21.17 37.97 9.20
CA SER A 62 -20.29 36.96 9.79
C SER A 62 -20.19 35.68 8.97
N ALA A 63 -21.20 35.34 8.15
CA ALA A 63 -21.19 34.16 7.30
C ALA A 63 -20.03 34.19 6.29
N ILE A 64 -19.67 35.37 5.78
CA ILE A 64 -18.57 35.55 4.83
C ILE A 64 -17.21 35.18 5.47
N PRO A 65 -16.76 35.82 6.58
CA PRO A 65 -15.51 35.48 7.23
C PRO A 65 -15.51 34.07 7.83
N VAL A 66 -16.63 33.61 8.42
CA VAL A 66 -16.73 32.26 8.99
C VAL A 66 -16.68 31.19 7.90
N GLY A 67 -17.40 31.39 6.80
CA GLY A 67 -17.39 30.48 5.65
C GLY A 67 -16.01 30.41 5.00
N PHE A 68 -15.37 31.56 4.80
CA PHE A 68 -14.01 31.61 4.26
C PHE A 68 -13.00 30.93 5.18
N PHE A 69 -13.10 31.14 6.50
CA PHE A 69 -12.26 30.46 7.48
C PHE A 69 -12.43 28.94 7.45
N LEU A 70 -13.67 28.45 7.47
CA LEU A 70 -13.94 27.01 7.38
C LEU A 70 -13.42 26.42 6.07
N LEU A 71 -13.60 27.12 4.95
CA LEU A 71 -13.10 26.67 3.65
C LEU A 71 -11.57 26.59 3.64
N LEU A 72 -10.87 27.61 4.17
CA LEU A 72 -9.41 27.58 4.31
C LEU A 72 -8.94 26.45 5.22
N VAL A 73 -9.61 26.21 6.35
CA VAL A 73 -9.27 25.10 7.25
C VAL A 73 -9.42 23.76 6.54
N VAL A 74 -10.51 23.56 5.79
CA VAL A 74 -10.72 22.34 5.01
C VAL A 74 -9.64 22.19 3.95
N LEU A 75 -9.34 23.24 3.18
CA LEU A 75 -8.29 23.21 2.16
C LEU A 75 -6.90 22.92 2.76
N MET A 76 -6.55 23.57 3.87
CA MET A 76 -5.29 23.35 4.57
C MET A 76 -5.22 21.95 5.17
N SER A 77 -6.33 21.43 5.71
CA SER A 77 -6.38 20.06 6.23
C SER A 77 -6.21 19.03 5.10
N LEU A 78 -6.83 19.26 3.93
CA LEU A 78 -6.67 18.41 2.76
C LEU A 78 -5.24 18.47 2.23
N ALA A 79 -4.66 19.67 2.14
CA ALA A 79 -3.27 19.86 1.75
C ALA A 79 -2.31 19.17 2.73
N ALA A 80 -2.57 19.27 4.04
CA ALA A 80 -1.79 18.58 5.07
C ALA A 80 -1.91 17.05 4.94
N CYS A 81 -3.12 16.51 4.74
CA CYS A 81 -3.33 15.09 4.51
C CYS A 81 -2.55 14.58 3.29
N VAL A 82 -2.64 15.29 2.15
CA VAL A 82 -1.85 14.96 0.95
C VAL A 82 -0.35 15.04 1.25
N GLY A 83 0.08 16.06 1.99
CA GLY A 83 1.47 16.21 2.42
C GLY A 83 1.97 15.03 3.24
N VAL A 84 1.20 14.57 4.23
CA VAL A 84 1.54 13.39 5.05
C VAL A 84 1.64 12.14 4.18
N ILE A 85 0.66 11.90 3.30
CA ILE A 85 0.67 10.73 2.40
C ILE A 85 1.91 10.74 1.50
N LEU A 86 2.30 11.91 0.97
CA LEU A 86 3.51 12.04 0.15
C LEU A 86 4.78 11.75 0.96
N VAL A 87 4.89 12.30 2.18
CA VAL A 87 6.05 12.07 3.05
C VAL A 87 6.14 10.61 3.47
N GLU A 88 5.04 10.01 3.92
CA GLU A 88 4.98 8.59 4.27
C GLU A 88 5.32 7.71 3.07
N GLY A 89 4.78 8.00 1.89
CA GLY A 89 5.10 7.30 0.65
C GLY A 89 6.59 7.37 0.30
N VAL A 90 7.22 8.54 0.44
CA VAL A 90 8.66 8.70 0.22
C VAL A 90 9.47 7.92 1.25
N VAL A 91 9.12 8.00 2.54
CA VAL A 91 9.82 7.27 3.61
C VAL A 91 9.71 5.76 3.43
N ILE A 92 8.52 5.25 3.11
CA ILE A 92 8.29 3.83 2.82
C ILE A 92 9.07 3.42 1.56
N SER A 93 9.11 4.24 0.52
CA SER A 93 9.87 3.95 -0.70
C SER A 93 11.37 3.87 -0.45
N VAL A 94 11.94 4.86 0.26
CA VAL A 94 13.37 4.88 0.61
C VAL A 94 13.72 3.73 1.55
N GLY A 95 12.88 3.48 2.55
CA GLY A 95 13.03 2.34 3.46
C GLY A 95 12.94 1.01 2.73
N GLY A 96 11.94 0.85 1.85
CA GLY A 96 11.74 -0.33 1.01
C GLY A 96 12.90 -0.59 0.05
N LEU A 97 13.41 0.44 -0.62
CA LEU A 97 14.59 0.34 -1.49
C LEU A 97 15.83 -0.06 -0.70
N THR A 98 16.02 0.51 0.49
CA THR A 98 17.14 0.16 1.38
C THR A 98 17.04 -1.30 1.82
N LEU A 99 15.86 -1.75 2.25
CA LEU A 99 15.63 -3.14 2.63
C LEU A 99 15.84 -4.08 1.45
N LEU A 100 15.26 -3.79 0.28
CA LEU A 100 15.49 -4.57 -0.94
C LEU A 100 16.97 -4.64 -1.28
N CYS A 101 17.70 -3.52 -1.17
CA CYS A 101 19.14 -3.49 -1.39
C CYS A 101 19.89 -4.41 -0.43
N VAL A 102 19.60 -4.33 0.88
CA VAL A 102 20.23 -5.17 1.91
C VAL A 102 19.88 -6.65 1.71
N LEU A 103 18.60 -6.98 1.48
CA LEU A 103 18.16 -8.34 1.20
C LEU A 103 18.83 -8.90 -0.05
N CYS A 104 18.96 -8.10 -1.11
CA CYS A 104 19.61 -8.51 -2.35
C CYS A 104 21.11 -8.75 -2.13
N GLY A 105 21.79 -7.85 -1.41
CA GLY A 105 23.20 -8.02 -1.03
C GLY A 105 23.43 -9.26 -0.18
N LEU A 106 22.60 -9.48 0.85
CA LEU A 106 22.65 -10.69 1.68
C LEU A 106 22.35 -11.96 0.86
N GLY A 107 21.39 -11.89 -0.06
CA GLY A 107 21.06 -12.98 -0.97
C GLY A 107 22.24 -13.35 -1.87
N PHE A 108 22.91 -12.36 -2.46
CA PHE A 108 24.10 -12.57 -3.27
C PHE A 108 25.25 -13.17 -2.47
N VAL A 109 25.54 -12.64 -1.28
CA VAL A 109 26.56 -13.18 -0.37
C VAL A 109 26.23 -14.62 0.03
N SER A 110 24.96 -14.90 0.33
CA SER A 110 24.51 -16.25 0.69
C SER A 110 24.68 -17.23 -0.49
N LEU A 111 24.30 -16.83 -1.70
CA LEU A 111 24.51 -17.63 -2.91
C LEU A 111 26.00 -17.86 -3.18
N ALA A 112 26.83 -16.83 -3.04
CA ALA A 112 28.27 -16.96 -3.22
C ALA A 112 28.88 -17.92 -2.20
N MET A 113 28.50 -17.82 -0.92
CA MET A 113 28.99 -18.71 0.13
C MET A 113 28.51 -20.15 -0.07
N SER A 114 27.23 -20.34 -0.37
CA SER A 114 26.63 -21.64 -0.67
C SER A 114 27.27 -22.30 -1.89
N GLY A 115 27.45 -21.53 -2.97
CA GLY A 115 28.13 -21.98 -4.18
C GLY A 115 29.58 -22.38 -3.91
N THR A 116 30.31 -21.56 -3.15
CA THR A 116 31.70 -21.86 -2.76
C THR A 116 31.78 -23.16 -1.96
N VAL A 117 30.96 -23.30 -0.92
CA VAL A 117 30.93 -24.52 -0.09
C VAL A 117 30.58 -25.75 -0.92
N SER A 118 29.62 -25.65 -1.85
CA SER A 118 29.23 -26.73 -2.74
C SER A 118 30.37 -27.17 -3.66
N VAL A 119 31.04 -26.22 -4.33
CA VAL A 119 32.20 -26.50 -5.19
C VAL A 119 33.34 -27.11 -4.37
N CYS A 120 33.64 -26.54 -3.21
CA CYS A 120 34.64 -27.09 -2.29
C CYS A 120 34.31 -28.52 -1.87
N TYR A 121 33.05 -28.80 -1.53
CA TYR A 121 32.59 -30.15 -1.17
C TYR A 121 32.76 -31.15 -2.31
N VAL A 122 32.37 -30.78 -3.54
CA VAL A 122 32.51 -31.65 -4.72
C VAL A 122 33.96 -31.93 -5.04
N VAL A 123 34.81 -30.90 -5.04
CA VAL A 123 36.24 -31.03 -5.30
C VAL A 123 36.88 -31.91 -4.23
N PHE A 124 36.66 -31.61 -2.95
CA PHE A 124 37.21 -32.39 -1.84
C PHE A 124 36.75 -33.85 -1.86
N SER A 125 35.46 -34.10 -2.13
CA SER A 125 34.91 -35.45 -2.29
C SER A 125 35.59 -36.20 -3.45
N SER A 126 35.85 -35.51 -4.55
CA SER A 126 36.54 -36.09 -5.71
C SER A 126 38.00 -36.42 -5.39
N LEU A 127 38.70 -35.54 -4.69
CA LEU A 127 40.06 -35.75 -4.23
C LEU A 127 40.14 -36.95 -3.26
N ILE A 128 39.26 -37.03 -2.26
CA ILE A 128 39.20 -38.19 -1.35
C ILE A 128 38.94 -39.48 -2.12
N ASN A 129 38.01 -39.47 -3.08
CA ASN A 129 37.71 -40.64 -3.89
C ASN A 129 38.94 -41.09 -4.70
N TYR A 130 39.68 -40.14 -5.29
CA TYR A 130 40.95 -40.42 -5.96
C TYR A 130 42.01 -40.98 -5.00
N TRP A 131 42.17 -40.41 -3.81
CA TRP A 131 43.12 -40.90 -2.80
C TRP A 131 42.78 -42.30 -2.30
N PHE A 132 41.50 -42.58 -2.04
CA PHE A 132 41.03 -43.88 -1.61
C PHE A 132 41.21 -44.93 -2.72
N SER A 133 40.92 -44.55 -3.96
CA SER A 133 41.15 -45.39 -5.13
C SER A 133 42.65 -45.66 -5.37
N PHE A 134 43.51 -44.66 -5.18
CA PHE A 134 44.98 -44.81 -5.25
C PHE A 134 45.54 -45.69 -4.12
N GLY A 135 44.98 -45.58 -2.91
CA GLY A 135 45.28 -46.47 -1.78
C GLY A 135 44.92 -47.93 -2.07
N SER A 136 43.76 -48.17 -2.68
CA SER A 136 43.34 -49.49 -3.16
C SER A 136 44.27 -50.04 -4.26
N LEU A 137 44.68 -49.18 -5.20
CA LEU A 137 45.60 -49.55 -6.28
C LEU A 137 47.01 -49.90 -5.76
N LYS A 138 47.53 -49.17 -4.77
CA LYS A 138 48.77 -49.53 -4.07
C LYS A 138 48.64 -50.86 -3.31
N HIS A 139 47.49 -51.16 -2.70
CA HIS A 139 47.26 -52.44 -2.04
C HIS A 139 47.21 -53.61 -3.04
N GLN A 140 46.59 -53.41 -4.22
CA GLN A 140 46.61 -54.37 -5.33
C GLN A 140 48.02 -54.56 -5.92
N GLN A 141 48.83 -53.50 -6.05
CA GLN A 141 50.21 -53.64 -6.52
C GLN A 141 51.11 -54.36 -5.49
N ILE A 142 50.93 -54.12 -4.19
CA ILE A 142 51.67 -54.84 -3.12
C ILE A 142 51.25 -56.31 -3.05
N LEU A 143 49.98 -56.63 -3.32
CA LEU A 143 49.47 -58.01 -3.38
C LEU A 143 49.85 -58.71 -4.70
N GLY A 144 49.95 -57.97 -5.81
CA GLY A 144 50.40 -58.45 -7.11
C GLY A 144 51.92 -58.65 -7.20
N ASN A 145 52.72 -57.89 -6.44
CA ASN A 145 54.18 -58.08 -6.35
C ASN A 145 54.58 -59.24 -5.43
N LYS A 146 53.65 -59.89 -4.74
CA LYS A 146 53.88 -61.11 -3.95
C LYS A 146 53.60 -62.41 -4.72
N CYS A 147 53.92 -62.43 -6.01
CA CYS A 147 54.07 -63.67 -6.77
C CYS A 147 55.32 -63.63 -7.68
N PRO A 148 56.48 -64.10 -7.20
CA PRO A 148 57.50 -64.63 -8.08
C PRO A 148 57.18 -66.09 -8.46
N LYS A 149 57.59 -66.43 -9.68
CA LYS A 149 57.45 -67.69 -10.43
C LYS A 149 58.02 -68.91 -9.70
N THR A 150 57.75 -70.09 -10.31
CA THR A 150 58.43 -71.42 -10.27
C THR A 150 57.55 -72.53 -9.66
N VAL A 151 57.43 -73.78 -10.16
CA VAL A 151 58.18 -74.62 -11.13
C VAL A 151 57.29 -75.87 -11.38
N GLN A 152 57.01 -76.26 -12.64
CA GLN A 152 57.57 -77.41 -13.38
C GLN A 152 57.02 -78.82 -13.03
N TYR A 153 56.47 -79.48 -14.07
CA TYR A 153 56.05 -80.88 -14.27
C TYR A 153 57.06 -81.97 -13.77
N PRO A 154 56.70 -83.26 -13.52
CA PRO A 154 56.25 -84.18 -14.60
C PRO A 154 55.30 -85.38 -14.29
N ASN A 155 54.63 -85.81 -15.36
CA ASN A 155 54.28 -87.17 -15.83
C ASN A 155 54.39 -88.38 -14.87
N SER A 156 53.30 -89.16 -14.73
CA SER A 156 53.37 -90.60 -14.41
C SER A 156 52.20 -91.41 -15.02
N THR A 157 52.50 -92.03 -16.16
CA THR A 157 52.13 -93.39 -16.65
C THR A 157 51.11 -94.26 -15.87
N ARG A 158 50.15 -94.79 -16.66
CA ARG A 158 49.78 -96.22 -16.92
C ARG A 158 49.14 -97.09 -15.79
N HIS A 159 48.21 -97.95 -16.24
CA HIS A 159 47.53 -99.13 -15.63
C HIS A 159 46.19 -98.81 -14.94
N ASP A 160 45.03 -99.40 -15.28
CA ASP A 160 44.64 -100.55 -16.12
C ASP A 160 43.28 -100.30 -16.81
#